data_AF-A0A0L1J0G6-F1
#
_entry.id   AF-A0A0L1J0G6-F1
#
_cell.length_a   1.000
_cell.length_b   1.000
_cell.length_c   1.000
_cell.angle_alpha   90.00
_cell.angle_beta   90.00
_cell.angle_gamma   90.00
#
_symmetry.space_group_name_H-M   'P 1'
#
loop_
_entity.id
_entity.type
_entity.pdbx_description
1 polymer ?
#
loop_
_entity_poly.entity_id
_entity_poly.type
_entity_poly.pdbx_seq_one_letter_code
_entity_poly.pdbx_strand_id
1 'polypeptide(L)'
;MSATSGCALELHCSPATHIYEHCDFLPRYMMLSCNTWGIRSLLHATFFNPDIECNLVAAWMSAVFAVIGPATQERNVVKCLKILARRLPKLAPLWLGAMLLDEFKALKPIKAGCVAVELHAAASTDTIESFITQSPGISDGRVIRREDECRLLHIIGCGFHGRLPVWPWKPFGANLLKNAELEVQKHVQCNCHCLEYWAWYWELVDGKELEARGADAHQPGDNSTQIDPVPKRTPSQWSIDCLSDDLSAGTTRGIFGWLRSTGYPANERHVYKHPWFDVGDSDEDEMSDDREDGGEVNEADRRKAVENWLERSV
;
A
#
# COMPACT_ATOMS: atom_id res chain seq x y z
N MET A 1 34.77 37.90 -33.33
CA MET A 1 33.30 37.75 -33.34
C MET A 1 33.06 36.24 -33.31
N SER A 2 32.98 35.60 -32.13
CA SER A 2 31.79 35.47 -31.23
C SER A 2 30.65 34.73 -31.93
N ALA A 3 30.02 33.67 -31.41
CA ALA A 3 29.89 33.21 -30.03
C ALA A 3 29.61 31.68 -29.98
N THR A 4 30.19 30.99 -29.01
CA THR A 4 29.72 29.69 -28.52
C THR A 4 28.71 29.95 -27.40
N SER A 5 27.44 29.62 -27.63
CA SER A 5 26.36 29.75 -26.65
C SER A 5 26.41 28.58 -25.67
N GLY A 6 27.02 28.78 -24.51
CA GLY A 6 26.88 27.89 -23.36
C GLY A 6 25.49 28.04 -22.76
N CYS A 7 24.70 26.97 -22.77
CA CYS A 7 23.44 26.89 -22.03
C CYS A 7 23.78 26.66 -20.56
N ALA A 8 23.90 27.75 -19.79
CA ALA A 8 24.01 27.71 -18.35
C ALA A 8 22.62 27.39 -17.77
N LEU A 9 22.53 26.30 -17.01
CA LEU A 9 21.39 25.99 -16.16
C LEU A 9 21.36 26.99 -15.00
N GLU A 10 20.68 28.12 -15.17
CA GLU A 10 20.34 28.98 -14.04
C GLU A 10 19.18 28.36 -13.25
N LEU A 11 19.53 27.46 -12.34
CA LEU A 11 18.70 27.17 -11.17
C LEU A 11 18.81 28.39 -10.25
N HIS A 12 17.83 29.28 -10.29
CA HIS A 12 17.63 30.29 -9.24
C HIS A 12 17.20 29.58 -7.95
N CYS A 13 18.15 28.96 -7.25
CA CYS A 13 18.01 28.56 -5.86
C CYS A 13 19.41 28.44 -5.24
N SER A 14 19.68 29.20 -4.19
CA SER A 14 20.95 29.14 -3.46
C SER A 14 21.14 27.72 -2.88
N PRO A 15 22.13 26.93 -3.32
CA PRO A 15 22.31 25.54 -2.85
C PRO A 15 22.64 25.43 -1.36
N ALA A 16 23.16 26.51 -0.77
CA ALA A 16 23.67 26.52 0.59
C ALA A 16 22.56 26.42 1.65
N THR A 17 21.36 26.96 1.37
CA THR A 17 20.29 27.04 2.38
C THR A 17 19.61 25.69 2.62
N HIS A 18 19.48 24.84 1.59
CA HIS A 18 18.78 23.55 1.68
C HIS A 18 19.62 22.38 2.19
N ILE A 19 20.96 22.43 2.10
CA ILE A 19 21.81 21.35 2.62
C ILE A 19 21.76 21.30 4.16
N TYR A 20 21.73 22.46 4.81
CA TYR A 20 21.63 22.54 6.27
C TYR A 20 20.28 22.04 6.79
N GLU A 21 19.17 22.29 6.07
CA GLU A 21 17.84 21.73 6.40
C GLU A 21 17.83 20.20 6.32
N HIS A 22 18.66 19.60 5.45
CA HIS A 22 18.78 18.14 5.38
C HIS A 22 19.63 17.52 6.49
N CYS A 23 20.50 18.30 7.16
CA CYS A 23 21.25 17.80 8.32
C CYS A 23 20.33 17.43 9.48
N ASP A 24 19.21 18.11 9.66
CA ASP A 24 18.22 17.79 10.69
C ASP A 24 17.54 16.42 10.45
N PHE A 25 17.54 15.96 9.20
CA PHE A 25 17.06 14.62 8.81
C PHE A 25 18.15 13.54 8.82
N LEU A 26 19.40 13.86 9.21
CA LEU A 26 20.50 12.88 9.22
C LEU A 26 20.22 11.65 10.10
N PRO A 27 19.70 11.78 11.35
CA PRO A 27 19.36 10.61 12.16
C PRO A 27 18.32 9.70 11.48
N ARG A 28 17.38 10.30 10.74
CA ARG A 28 16.37 9.58 9.96
C ARG A 28 17.01 8.82 8.80
N TYR A 29 17.89 9.45 8.03
CA TYR A 29 18.59 8.76 6.94
C TYR A 29 19.50 7.64 7.46
N MET A 30 20.16 7.85 8.60
CA MET A 30 20.95 6.82 9.26
C MET A 30 20.09 5.63 9.68
N MET A 31 18.94 5.87 10.33
CA MET A 31 18.00 4.81 10.70
C MET A 31 17.54 4.02 9.47
N LEU A 32 17.10 4.71 8.41
CA LEU A 32 16.66 4.06 7.17
C LEU A 32 17.78 3.25 6.50
N SER A 33 19.03 3.72 6.58
CA SER A 33 20.18 2.99 6.02
C SER A 33 20.40 1.63 6.67
N CYS A 34 19.94 1.44 7.91
CA CYS A 34 20.00 0.16 8.63
C CYS A 34 18.80 -0.77 8.31
N ASN A 35 17.77 -0.29 7.61
CA ASN A 35 16.55 -1.04 7.32
C ASN A 35 16.23 -1.05 5.81
N THR A 36 16.92 -1.93 5.06
CA THR A 36 16.75 -2.05 3.61
C THR A 36 15.33 -2.48 3.20
N TRP A 37 14.68 -3.31 4.01
CA TRP A 37 13.28 -3.68 3.80
C TRP A 37 12.34 -2.49 4.01
N GLY A 38 12.59 -1.67 5.03
CA GLY A 38 11.88 -0.41 5.28
C GLY A 38 12.02 0.58 4.13
N ILE A 39 13.22 0.76 3.57
CA ILE A 39 13.40 1.59 2.35
C ILE A 39 12.53 1.06 1.21
N ARG A 40 12.53 -0.25 0.97
CA ARG A 40 11.68 -0.87 -0.05
C ARG A 40 10.20 -0.61 0.25
N SER A 41 9.77 -0.80 1.49
CA SER A 41 8.40 -0.56 1.94
C SER A 41 7.95 0.88 1.64
N LEU A 42 8.78 1.86 1.99
CA LEU A 42 8.51 3.28 1.73
C LEU A 42 8.38 3.58 0.23
N LEU A 43 9.26 3.04 -0.61
CA LEU A 43 9.13 3.21 -2.07
C LEU A 43 7.79 2.62 -2.57
N HIS A 44 7.36 1.47 -2.05
CA HIS A 44 6.04 0.89 -2.36
C HIS A 44 4.89 1.77 -1.85
N ALA A 45 5.01 2.39 -0.68
CA ALA A 45 3.99 3.25 -0.08
C ALA A 45 3.59 4.46 -0.95
N THR A 46 4.48 4.91 -1.84
CA THR A 46 4.15 5.99 -2.82
C THR A 46 2.97 5.62 -3.73
N PHE A 47 2.77 4.32 -3.98
CA PHE A 47 1.72 3.77 -4.82
C PHE A 47 0.50 3.32 -4.01
N PHE A 48 0.58 3.32 -2.68
CA PHE A 48 -0.52 2.92 -1.82
C PHE A 48 -1.60 4.03 -1.75
N ASN A 49 -2.84 3.60 -1.57
CA ASN A 49 -3.96 4.46 -1.25
C ASN A 49 -4.91 3.70 -0.31
N PRO A 50 -5.15 4.18 0.92
CA PRO A 50 -5.96 3.49 1.92
C PRO A 50 -7.43 3.34 1.53
N ASP A 51 -7.92 4.12 0.58
CA ASP A 51 -9.32 4.06 0.13
C ASP A 51 -9.57 2.92 -0.86
N ILE A 52 -8.51 2.38 -1.47
CA ILE A 52 -8.62 1.34 -2.50
C ILE A 52 -8.75 -0.03 -1.86
N GLU A 53 -9.84 -0.71 -2.20
CA GLU A 53 -10.11 -2.08 -1.81
C GLU A 53 -9.25 -3.08 -2.62
N CYS A 54 -8.99 -4.25 -2.05
CA CYS A 54 -8.11 -5.28 -2.62
C CYS A 54 -8.51 -5.77 -4.03
N ASN A 55 -9.81 -5.72 -4.36
CA ASN A 55 -10.34 -6.10 -5.68
C ASN A 55 -10.10 -5.02 -6.76
N LEU A 56 -9.76 -3.79 -6.37
CA LEU A 56 -9.59 -2.64 -7.27
C LEU A 56 -8.12 -2.27 -7.52
N VAL A 57 -7.18 -3.07 -7.00
CA VAL A 57 -5.74 -2.78 -7.08
C VAL A 57 -5.23 -2.74 -8.52
N ALA A 58 -5.68 -3.66 -9.38
CA ALA A 58 -5.30 -3.65 -10.80
C ALA A 58 -5.71 -2.35 -11.48
N ALA A 59 -6.95 -1.87 -11.26
CA ALA A 59 -7.45 -0.62 -11.83
C ALA A 59 -6.65 0.59 -11.31
N TRP A 60 -6.41 0.67 -9.99
CA TRP A 60 -5.62 1.73 -9.38
C TRP A 60 -4.19 1.75 -9.93
N MET A 61 -3.51 0.60 -9.95
CA MET A 61 -2.14 0.50 -10.41
C MET A 61 -2.02 0.78 -11.92
N SER A 62 -2.99 0.38 -12.72
CA SER A 62 -3.05 0.73 -14.15
C SER A 62 -3.08 2.24 -14.36
N ALA A 63 -3.92 2.94 -13.61
CA ALA A 63 -4.00 4.40 -13.67
C ALA A 63 -2.68 5.06 -13.25
N VAL A 64 -2.06 4.59 -12.16
CA VAL A 64 -0.76 5.12 -11.73
C VAL A 64 0.31 4.92 -12.81
N PHE A 65 0.42 3.71 -13.37
CA PHE A 65 1.42 3.40 -14.39
C PHE A 65 1.14 4.03 -15.76
N ALA A 66 -0.10 4.41 -16.06
CA ALA A 66 -0.41 5.25 -17.22
C ALA A 66 0.16 6.67 -17.06
N VAL A 67 0.20 7.21 -15.84
CA VAL A 67 0.77 8.55 -15.55
C VAL A 67 2.29 8.55 -15.59
N ILE A 68 2.95 7.55 -14.98
CA ILE A 68 4.42 7.49 -14.93
C ILE A 68 5.06 6.85 -16.17
N GLY A 69 4.29 6.04 -16.90
CA GLY A 69 4.72 5.30 -18.10
C GLY A 69 5.48 6.16 -19.11
N PRO A 70 4.93 7.29 -19.59
CA PRO A 70 5.60 8.15 -20.56
C PRO A 70 6.98 8.65 -20.08
N ALA A 71 7.10 9.06 -18.82
CA ALA A 71 8.36 9.53 -18.26
C ALA A 71 9.41 8.42 -18.19
N THR A 72 9.00 7.19 -17.87
CA THR A 72 9.88 6.02 -17.85
C THR A 72 10.32 5.59 -19.25
N GLN A 73 9.42 5.63 -20.24
CA GLN A 73 9.72 5.33 -21.65
C GLN A 73 10.69 6.34 -22.28
N GLU A 74 10.48 7.63 -22.00
CA GLU A 74 11.37 8.74 -22.41
C GLU A 74 12.73 8.72 -21.67
N ARG A 75 12.91 7.82 -20.69
CA ARG A 75 14.01 7.82 -19.71
C ARG A 75 14.21 9.18 -19.02
N ASN A 76 13.13 9.93 -18.84
CA ASN A 76 13.15 11.25 -18.24
C ASN A 76 13.05 11.13 -16.71
N VAL A 77 14.21 10.90 -16.09
CA VAL A 77 14.36 10.74 -14.63
C VAL A 77 13.79 11.94 -13.88
N VAL A 78 14.08 13.16 -14.33
CA VAL A 78 13.62 14.40 -13.67
C VAL A 78 12.09 14.51 -13.69
N LYS A 79 11.45 14.18 -14.82
CA LYS A 79 9.98 14.18 -14.95
C LYS A 79 9.35 13.12 -14.06
N CYS A 80 9.90 11.91 -14.02
CA CYS A 80 9.41 10.84 -13.16
C CYS A 80 9.56 11.20 -11.67
N LEU A 81 10.72 11.70 -11.26
CA LEU A 81 10.98 12.16 -9.89
C LEU A 81 9.98 13.25 -9.48
N LYS A 82 9.70 14.22 -10.36
CA LYS A 82 8.70 15.27 -10.09
C LYS A 82 7.30 14.71 -9.89
N ILE A 83 6.91 13.64 -10.61
CA ILE A 83 5.60 13.01 -10.42
C ILE A 83 5.54 12.32 -9.04
N LEU A 84 6.55 11.51 -8.71
CA LEU A 84 6.60 10.75 -7.45
C LEU A 84 6.73 11.68 -6.23
N ALA A 85 7.59 12.70 -6.32
CA ALA A 85 7.75 13.71 -5.28
C ALA A 85 6.48 14.55 -5.06
N ARG A 86 5.65 14.76 -6.09
CA ARG A 86 4.34 15.40 -5.91
C ARG A 86 3.31 14.48 -5.28
N ARG A 87 3.39 13.17 -5.53
CA ARG A 87 2.49 12.18 -4.91
C ARG A 87 2.76 12.02 -3.43
N LEU A 88 4.04 11.91 -3.04
CA LEU A 88 4.44 11.74 -1.64
C LEU A 88 5.78 12.46 -1.35
N PRO A 89 5.75 13.77 -1.06
CA PRO A 89 6.96 14.60 -0.91
C PRO A 89 7.97 14.09 0.12
N LYS A 90 7.48 13.51 1.22
CA LYS A 90 8.30 12.95 2.31
C LYS A 90 9.29 11.88 1.86
N LEU A 91 9.02 11.23 0.72
CA LEU A 91 9.86 10.17 0.15
C LEU A 91 10.62 10.62 -1.11
N ALA A 92 10.54 11.90 -1.49
CA ALA A 92 11.27 12.43 -2.64
C ALA A 92 12.79 12.19 -2.56
N PRO A 93 13.47 12.34 -1.40
CA PRO A 93 14.89 12.01 -1.30
C PRO A 93 15.19 10.53 -1.55
N LEU A 94 14.31 9.61 -1.12
CA LEU A 94 14.48 8.18 -1.38
C LEU A 94 14.30 7.87 -2.88
N TRP A 95 13.33 8.49 -3.55
CA TRP A 95 13.16 8.35 -4.99
C TRP A 95 14.33 8.92 -5.78
N LEU A 96 14.88 10.07 -5.37
CA LEU A 96 16.09 10.63 -5.96
C LEU A 96 17.26 9.64 -5.84
N GLY A 97 17.49 9.10 -4.64
CA GLY A 97 18.52 8.08 -4.41
C GLY A 97 18.32 6.84 -5.26
N ALA A 98 17.10 6.28 -5.29
CA ALA A 98 16.75 5.11 -6.09
C ALA A 98 16.98 5.34 -7.60
N MET A 99 16.64 6.53 -8.10
CA MET A 99 16.82 6.88 -9.51
C MET A 99 18.27 7.12 -9.89
N LEU A 100 19.09 7.70 -9.00
CA LEU A 100 20.52 7.87 -9.23
C LEU A 100 21.26 6.53 -9.26
N LEU A 101 20.81 5.56 -8.44
CA LEU A 101 21.45 4.24 -8.35
C LEU A 101 21.00 3.28 -9.44
N ASP A 102 19.71 3.26 -9.77
CA ASP A 102 19.15 2.19 -10.60
C ASP A 102 18.02 2.65 -11.55
N GLU A 103 18.01 3.94 -11.90
CA GLU A 103 17.04 4.60 -12.78
C GLU A 103 15.57 4.23 -12.40
N PHE A 104 14.95 3.33 -13.15
CA PHE A 104 13.55 2.96 -13.01
C PHE A 104 13.35 1.52 -12.53
N LYS A 105 14.41 0.79 -12.15
CA LYS A 105 14.30 -0.64 -11.84
C LYS A 105 13.41 -0.93 -10.64
N ALA A 106 13.38 -0.05 -9.64
CA ALA A 106 12.49 -0.17 -8.47
C ALA A 106 11.00 -0.17 -8.86
N LEU A 107 10.62 0.44 -9.99
CA LEU A 107 9.22 0.49 -10.46
C LEU A 107 8.73 -0.86 -11.03
N LYS A 108 9.63 -1.73 -11.50
CA LYS A 108 9.27 -3.03 -12.09
C LYS A 108 8.58 -3.97 -11.10
N PRO A 109 9.17 -4.29 -9.92
CA PRO A 109 8.49 -5.14 -8.94
C PRO A 109 7.20 -4.51 -8.42
N ILE A 110 7.16 -3.18 -8.28
CA ILE A 110 5.94 -2.45 -7.89
C ILE A 110 4.83 -2.64 -8.93
N LYS A 111 5.13 -2.49 -10.23
CA LYS A 111 4.18 -2.72 -11.33
C LYS A 111 3.70 -4.17 -11.36
N ALA A 112 4.57 -5.11 -11.04
CA ALA A 112 4.28 -6.54 -11.00
C ALA A 112 3.47 -6.95 -9.76
N GLY A 113 3.14 -6.02 -8.85
CA GLY A 113 2.35 -6.33 -7.66
C GLY A 113 3.15 -6.89 -6.50
N CYS A 114 4.48 -6.81 -6.53
CA CYS A 114 5.25 -7.12 -5.33
C CYS A 114 4.83 -6.19 -4.20
N VAL A 115 4.74 -6.75 -3.00
CA VAL A 115 4.39 -6.03 -1.79
C VAL A 115 5.59 -5.91 -0.88
N ALA A 116 5.66 -4.79 -0.16
CA ALA A 116 6.58 -4.57 0.92
C ALA A 116 5.81 -3.73 1.95
N VAL A 117 5.61 -4.31 3.13
CA VAL A 117 4.96 -3.68 4.28
C VAL A 117 5.92 -3.85 5.46
N GLU A 118 6.18 -2.75 6.17
CA GLU A 118 7.02 -2.61 7.34
C GLU A 118 6.54 -1.38 8.14
N LEU A 119 5.63 -1.62 9.09
CA LEU A 119 4.91 -0.55 9.76
C LEU A 119 5.83 0.42 10.52
N HIS A 120 7.00 -0.01 10.99
CA HIS A 120 7.90 0.86 11.74
C HIS A 120 8.55 1.94 10.85
N ALA A 121 8.96 1.58 9.64
CA ALA A 121 9.48 2.53 8.65
C ALA A 121 8.39 3.53 8.23
N ALA A 122 7.17 3.06 7.98
CA ALA A 122 6.04 3.93 7.66
C ALA A 122 5.72 4.89 8.81
N ALA A 123 5.57 4.36 10.03
CA ALA A 123 5.28 5.12 11.23
C ALA A 123 6.34 6.20 11.52
N SER A 124 7.63 5.84 11.51
CA SER A 124 8.73 6.78 11.79
C SER A 124 8.90 7.88 10.73
N THR A 125 8.37 7.66 9.51
CA THR A 125 8.41 8.63 8.42
C THR A 125 7.07 9.33 8.18
N ASP A 126 6.11 9.14 9.08
CA ASP A 126 4.75 9.65 8.99
C ASP A 126 4.16 9.38 7.58
N THR A 127 4.25 8.12 7.17
CA THR A 127 3.73 7.60 5.90
C THR A 127 2.72 6.51 6.19
N ILE A 128 1.69 6.40 5.35
CA ILE A 128 0.72 5.31 5.41
C ILE A 128 1.06 4.32 4.28
N GLU A 129 1.24 3.06 4.64
CA GLU A 129 1.57 1.99 3.68
C GLU A 129 0.62 0.80 3.75
N SER A 130 -0.26 0.74 4.75
CA SER A 130 -1.21 -0.34 4.96
C SER A 130 -2.45 0.21 5.64
N PHE A 131 -3.61 -0.39 5.34
CA PHE A 131 -4.86 -0.03 6.00
C PHE A 131 -4.86 -0.37 7.51
N ILE A 132 -3.95 -1.24 7.98
CA ILE A 132 -3.90 -1.70 9.37
C ILE A 132 -3.61 -0.57 10.37
N THR A 133 -2.86 0.46 9.95
CA THR A 133 -2.53 1.61 10.81
C THR A 133 -3.57 2.73 10.75
N GLN A 134 -4.64 2.57 9.97
CA GLN A 134 -5.73 3.55 9.91
C GLN A 134 -6.59 3.52 11.17
N SER A 135 -7.16 4.67 11.51
CA SER A 135 -8.08 4.79 12.64
C SER A 135 -9.32 3.91 12.45
N PRO A 136 -9.87 3.34 13.53
CA PRO A 136 -11.12 2.60 13.47
C PRO A 136 -12.28 3.48 13.03
N GLY A 137 -13.22 2.85 12.31
CA GLY A 137 -14.50 3.47 12.01
C GLY A 137 -15.45 3.27 13.16
N ILE A 138 -16.62 3.88 13.01
CA ILE A 138 -17.70 3.76 13.99
C ILE A 138 -18.48 2.47 13.72
N SER A 139 -18.64 1.62 14.73
CA SER A 139 -19.51 0.44 14.67
C SER A 139 -20.82 0.67 15.42
N ASP A 140 -21.92 0.19 14.84
CA ASP A 140 -23.25 0.15 15.46
C ASP A 140 -23.49 -1.11 16.33
N GLY A 141 -22.48 -1.98 16.46
CA GLY A 141 -22.56 -3.24 17.20
C GLY A 141 -23.35 -4.34 16.47
N ARG A 142 -23.76 -4.15 15.22
CA ARG A 142 -24.47 -5.16 14.41
C ARG A 142 -23.59 -5.69 13.29
N VAL A 143 -22.85 -4.79 12.65
CA VAL A 143 -21.93 -5.09 11.57
C VAL A 143 -20.53 -4.57 11.89
N ILE A 144 -19.55 -5.21 11.29
CA ILE A 144 -18.16 -4.79 11.33
C ILE A 144 -17.61 -4.74 9.91
N ARG A 145 -16.95 -3.64 9.56
CA ARG A 145 -16.22 -3.55 8.29
C ARG A 145 -15.06 -4.53 8.34
N ARG A 146 -14.78 -5.24 7.24
CA ARG A 146 -13.71 -6.25 7.25
C ARG A 146 -12.34 -5.66 7.56
N GLU A 147 -12.10 -4.41 7.15
CA GLU A 147 -10.89 -3.66 7.50
C GLU A 147 -10.74 -3.42 9.03
N ASP A 148 -11.85 -3.17 9.74
CA ASP A 148 -11.87 -3.02 11.21
C ASP A 148 -11.69 -4.36 11.90
N GLU A 149 -12.30 -5.41 11.36
CA GLU A 149 -12.11 -6.78 11.82
C GLU A 149 -10.62 -7.17 11.72
N CYS A 150 -9.98 -6.94 10.56
CA CYS A 150 -8.56 -7.18 10.38
C CYS A 150 -7.69 -6.41 11.38
N ARG A 151 -7.98 -5.13 11.59
CA ARG A 151 -7.22 -4.29 12.54
C ARG A 151 -7.33 -4.81 13.96
N LEU A 152 -8.53 -5.13 14.42
CA LEU A 152 -8.74 -5.67 15.76
C LEU A 152 -8.06 -7.03 15.92
N LEU A 153 -8.18 -7.93 14.94
CA LEU A 153 -7.50 -9.23 14.97
C LEU A 153 -5.99 -9.09 15.12
N HIS A 154 -5.39 -8.13 14.39
CA HIS A 154 -3.96 -7.87 14.49
C HIS A 154 -3.56 -7.26 15.84
N ILE A 155 -4.28 -6.23 16.30
CA ILE A 155 -3.98 -5.53 17.57
C ILE A 155 -4.13 -6.47 18.77
N ILE A 156 -5.16 -7.32 18.77
CA ILE A 156 -5.38 -8.32 19.83
C ILE A 156 -4.29 -9.42 19.77
N GLY A 157 -3.70 -9.65 18.60
CA GLY A 157 -2.67 -10.68 18.40
C GLY A 157 -3.21 -12.10 18.51
N CYS A 158 -4.48 -12.32 18.16
CA CYS A 158 -5.15 -13.62 18.35
C CYS A 158 -4.75 -14.64 17.27
N GLY A 159 -4.10 -15.73 17.68
CA GLY A 159 -3.76 -16.86 16.81
C GLY A 159 -2.84 -16.46 15.66
N PHE A 160 -3.22 -16.79 14.43
CA PHE A 160 -2.43 -16.50 13.22
C PHE A 160 -2.36 -15.00 12.87
N HIS A 161 -3.22 -14.16 13.45
CA HIS A 161 -3.32 -12.74 13.15
C HIS A 161 -2.27 -11.87 13.85
N GLY A 162 -1.45 -12.44 14.74
CA GLY A 162 -0.30 -11.74 15.32
C GLY A 162 0.73 -11.31 14.26
N ARG A 163 0.76 -11.97 13.10
CA ARG A 163 1.55 -11.54 11.94
C ARG A 163 0.75 -10.55 11.10
N LEU A 164 1.42 -9.49 10.65
CA LEU A 164 0.83 -8.51 9.75
C LEU A 164 0.35 -9.15 8.43
N PRO A 165 -0.78 -8.68 7.87
CA PRO A 165 -1.14 -9.06 6.51
C PRO A 165 -0.06 -8.56 5.55
N VAL A 166 0.42 -9.46 4.70
CA VAL A 166 1.46 -9.16 3.70
C VAL A 166 0.93 -8.17 2.64
N TRP A 167 -0.38 -8.16 2.40
CA TRP A 167 -1.03 -7.27 1.44
C TRP A 167 -1.52 -6.00 2.14
N PRO A 168 -1.13 -4.81 1.66
CA PRO A 168 -1.44 -3.54 2.33
C PRO A 168 -2.87 -3.04 2.10
N TRP A 169 -3.61 -3.66 1.17
CA TRP A 169 -4.91 -3.21 0.70
C TRP A 169 -6.03 -3.78 1.56
N LYS A 170 -7.05 -2.96 1.83
CA LYS A 170 -8.16 -3.36 2.70
C LYS A 170 -9.09 -4.37 2.01
N PRO A 171 -9.66 -5.33 2.75
CA PRO A 171 -10.74 -6.16 2.23
C PRO A 171 -12.00 -5.30 2.03
N PHE A 172 -12.75 -5.56 0.95
CA PHE A 172 -14.01 -4.85 0.70
C PHE A 172 -15.13 -5.31 1.64
N GLY A 173 -16.09 -4.42 1.87
CA GLY A 173 -17.36 -4.73 2.53
C GLY A 173 -17.29 -5.03 4.04
N ALA A 174 -18.37 -5.63 4.56
CA ALA A 174 -18.59 -5.85 5.98
C ALA A 174 -19.12 -7.26 6.27
N ASN A 175 -19.02 -7.67 7.52
CA ASN A 175 -19.58 -8.91 8.06
C ASN A 175 -20.56 -8.62 9.20
N LEU A 176 -21.45 -9.58 9.49
CA LEU A 176 -22.27 -9.55 10.70
C LEU A 176 -21.36 -9.74 11.90
N LEU A 177 -21.48 -8.87 12.91
CA LEU A 177 -20.60 -8.90 14.07
C LEU A 177 -20.63 -10.25 14.79
N LYS A 178 -21.81 -10.88 14.88
CA LYS A 178 -21.98 -12.22 15.48
C LYS A 178 -21.18 -13.34 14.81
N ASN A 179 -20.72 -13.12 13.57
CA ASN A 179 -19.91 -14.06 12.80
C ASN A 179 -18.40 -13.73 12.86
N ALA A 180 -18.01 -12.63 13.51
CA ALA A 180 -16.61 -12.30 13.75
C ALA A 180 -16.06 -13.09 14.95
N GLU A 181 -14.75 -13.14 15.11
CA GLU A 181 -14.09 -13.78 16.25
C GLU A 181 -14.55 -13.17 17.59
N LEU A 182 -14.69 -13.99 18.64
CA LEU A 182 -15.26 -13.54 19.92
C LEU A 182 -14.53 -12.36 20.55
N GLU A 183 -13.20 -12.31 20.43
CA GLU A 183 -12.41 -11.18 20.93
C GLU A 183 -12.69 -9.90 20.14
N VAL A 184 -12.91 -10.01 18.82
CA VAL A 184 -13.33 -8.86 18.00
C VAL A 184 -14.69 -8.35 18.46
N GLN A 185 -15.63 -9.25 18.77
CA GLN A 185 -16.97 -8.87 19.24
C GLN A 185 -16.92 -8.05 20.54
N LYS A 186 -15.99 -8.38 21.46
CA LYS A 186 -15.80 -7.65 22.72
C LYS A 186 -15.24 -6.24 22.50
N HIS A 187 -14.37 -6.08 21.51
CA HIS A 187 -13.57 -4.87 21.32
C HIS A 187 -14.11 -3.91 20.24
N VAL A 188 -15.08 -4.33 19.41
CA VAL A 188 -15.56 -3.51 18.29
C VAL A 188 -16.15 -2.16 18.72
N GLN A 189 -16.78 -2.09 19.90
CA GLN A 189 -17.41 -0.86 20.40
C GLN A 189 -16.44 0.04 21.20
N CYS A 190 -15.20 -0.41 21.45
CA CYS A 190 -14.22 0.41 22.14
C CYS A 190 -13.82 1.65 21.33
N ASN A 191 -13.86 1.56 19.98
CA ASN A 191 -13.56 2.64 19.05
C ASN A 191 -12.21 3.37 19.30
N CYS A 192 -11.28 2.77 20.04
CA CYS A 192 -10.01 3.39 20.45
C CYS A 192 -8.78 2.54 20.13
N HIS A 193 -8.97 1.29 19.68
CA HIS A 193 -7.85 0.40 19.37
C HIS A 193 -7.22 0.80 18.04
N CYS A 194 -6.01 1.37 18.11
CA CYS A 194 -5.20 1.74 16.97
C CYS A 194 -3.71 1.59 17.30
N LEU A 195 -2.88 1.58 16.26
CA LEU A 195 -1.43 1.60 16.39
C LEU A 195 -0.95 3.05 16.27
N GLU A 196 -0.29 3.54 17.31
CA GLU A 196 0.34 4.87 17.31
C GLU A 196 1.85 4.72 17.41
N TYR A 197 2.55 5.52 16.60
CA TYR A 197 3.99 5.60 16.69
C TYR A 197 4.39 6.35 17.96
N TRP A 198 5.37 5.81 18.69
CA TRP A 198 5.89 6.46 19.88
C TRP A 198 7.28 7.07 19.61
N ALA A 199 8.30 6.22 19.50
CA ALA A 199 9.67 6.63 19.24
C ALA A 199 10.50 5.44 18.75
N TRP A 200 11.66 5.76 18.17
CA TRP A 200 12.78 4.83 18.00
C TRP A 200 13.77 5.04 19.14
N TYR A 201 14.53 4.00 19.51
CA TYR A 201 15.59 4.11 20.52
C TYR A 201 16.91 3.62 19.92
N TRP A 202 17.97 4.42 20.10
CA TRP A 202 19.33 4.01 19.78
C TRP A 202 19.99 3.47 21.04
N GLU A 203 20.36 2.20 21.02
CA GLU A 203 21.20 1.62 22.07
C GLU A 203 22.66 2.06 21.86
N LEU A 204 23.18 2.80 22.82
CA LEU A 204 24.56 3.30 22.82
C LEU A 204 25.51 2.25 23.42
N VAL A 205 26.80 2.36 23.09
CA VAL A 205 27.83 1.41 23.55
C VAL A 205 27.94 1.34 25.09
N ASP A 206 27.55 2.40 25.80
CA ASP A 206 27.52 2.44 27.26
C ASP A 206 26.22 1.87 27.88
N GLY A 207 25.36 1.26 27.06
CA GLY A 207 24.08 0.66 27.47
C GLY A 207 22.97 1.68 27.73
N LYS A 208 23.20 2.97 27.42
CA LYS A 208 22.14 3.98 27.47
C LYS A 208 21.31 3.95 26.20
N GLU A 209 20.05 4.35 26.32
CA GLU A 209 19.15 4.52 25.20
C GLU A 209 19.00 6.00 24.86
N LEU A 210 19.11 6.33 23.57
CA LEU A 210 18.78 7.66 23.05
C LEU A 210 17.45 7.57 22.30
N GLU A 211 16.42 8.20 22.85
CA GLU A 211 15.11 8.33 22.22
C GLU A 211 15.21 9.25 21.00
N ALA A 212 14.77 8.73 19.85
CA ALA A 212 14.57 9.45 18.61
C ALA A 212 13.08 9.40 18.27
N ARG A 213 12.34 10.42 18.70
CA ARG A 213 10.99 10.65 18.18
C ARG A 213 11.13 10.92 16.68
N GLY A 214 10.32 10.23 15.88
CA GLY A 214 10.25 10.34 14.42
C GLY A 214 9.91 11.77 13.97
N ALA A 215 9.30 11.93 12.80
CA ALA A 215 9.09 13.25 12.18
C ALA A 215 8.37 14.33 13.04
N ASP A 216 7.83 13.98 14.21
CA ASP A 216 7.11 14.87 15.14
C ASP A 216 7.99 15.74 16.07
N ALA A 217 9.30 15.89 15.81
CA ALA A 217 10.04 17.02 16.39
C ALA A 217 9.73 18.36 15.68
N HIS A 218 9.09 18.32 14.51
CA HIS A 218 8.52 19.48 13.84
C HIS A 218 7.01 19.31 13.67
N GLN A 219 6.26 20.35 14.02
CA GLN A 219 4.83 20.36 14.30
C GLN A 219 3.92 19.74 13.22
N PRO A 220 2.73 19.23 13.61
CA PRO A 220 1.66 18.92 12.68
C PRO A 220 1.15 20.23 12.06
N GLY A 221 1.53 20.52 10.81
CA GLY A 221 1.03 21.72 10.14
C GLY A 221 1.50 21.96 8.71
N ASP A 222 2.73 21.60 8.34
CA ASP A 222 3.32 22.15 7.10
C ASP A 222 3.14 21.30 5.83
N ASN A 223 2.47 20.15 5.91
CA ASN A 223 2.31 19.26 4.76
C ASN A 223 1.21 19.69 3.79
N SER A 224 0.56 20.85 4.02
CA SER A 224 -0.20 21.54 3.00
C SER A 224 0.77 22.29 2.08
N THR A 225 1.54 21.57 1.26
CA THR A 225 1.93 22.17 -0.01
C THR A 225 0.60 22.40 -0.72
N GLN A 226 0.12 23.64 -0.76
CA GLN A 226 -1.02 24.00 -1.59
C GLN A 226 -0.64 23.59 -3.01
N ILE A 227 -1.13 22.41 -3.43
CA ILE A 227 -1.11 22.05 -4.83
C ILE A 227 -2.10 23.04 -5.42
N ASP A 228 -1.58 24.08 -6.07
CA ASP A 228 -2.42 24.96 -6.88
C ASP A 228 -3.38 24.08 -7.66
N PRO A 229 -4.70 24.34 -7.59
CA PRO A 229 -5.67 23.53 -8.31
C PRO A 229 -5.28 23.56 -9.78
N VAL A 230 -4.68 22.47 -10.25
CA VAL A 230 -4.39 22.29 -11.66
C VAL A 230 -5.73 22.47 -12.35
N PRO A 231 -5.88 23.43 -13.28
CA PRO A 231 -7.15 23.60 -13.97
C PRO A 231 -7.53 22.23 -14.54
N LYS A 232 -8.78 21.82 -14.30
CA LYS A 232 -9.36 20.55 -14.79
C LYS A 232 -9.26 20.52 -16.31
N ARG A 233 -8.07 20.26 -16.84
CA ARG A 233 -7.89 19.85 -18.22
C ARG A 233 -8.47 18.47 -18.25
N THR A 234 -9.55 18.29 -19.00
CA THR A 234 -9.93 16.95 -19.48
C THR A 234 -8.64 16.28 -19.94
N PRO A 235 -8.21 15.19 -19.29
CA PRO A 235 -7.06 14.46 -19.77
C PRO A 235 -7.31 14.18 -21.24
N SER A 236 -6.37 14.57 -22.11
CA SER A 236 -6.32 13.95 -23.43
C SER A 236 -6.43 12.45 -23.19
N GLN A 237 -7.41 11.78 -23.80
CA GLN A 237 -7.73 10.38 -23.56
C GLN A 237 -6.44 9.56 -23.46
N TRP A 238 -6.00 9.28 -22.23
CA TRP A 238 -4.85 8.43 -22.00
C TRP A 238 -5.33 7.02 -22.22
N SER A 239 -4.71 6.30 -23.15
CA SER A 239 -4.90 4.86 -23.24
C SER A 239 -4.30 4.25 -21.96
N ILE A 240 -5.18 3.85 -21.05
CA ILE A 240 -4.77 3.11 -19.85
C ILE A 240 -4.66 1.65 -20.28
N ASP A 241 -3.44 1.15 -20.38
CA ASP A 241 -3.20 -0.28 -20.51
C ASP A 241 -3.54 -0.93 -19.17
N CYS A 242 -4.67 -1.63 -19.12
CA CYS A 242 -5.08 -2.34 -17.91
C CYS A 242 -4.07 -3.44 -17.58
N LEU A 243 -3.56 -3.41 -16.36
CA LEU A 243 -2.83 -4.52 -15.75
C LEU A 243 -3.76 -5.73 -15.60
N SER A 244 -3.17 -6.92 -15.52
CA SER A 244 -3.94 -8.16 -15.32
C SER A 244 -4.74 -8.09 -14.02
N ASP A 245 -5.98 -8.56 -14.09
CA ASP A 245 -6.84 -8.77 -12.91
C ASP A 245 -6.21 -9.75 -11.92
N ASP A 246 -5.20 -10.53 -12.32
CA ASP A 246 -4.40 -11.37 -11.42
C ASP A 246 -3.82 -10.59 -10.23
N LEU A 247 -3.52 -9.30 -10.43
CA LEU A 247 -3.05 -8.42 -9.36
C LEU A 247 -4.12 -8.22 -8.29
N SER A 248 -5.35 -7.90 -8.71
CA SER A 248 -6.51 -7.78 -7.82
C SER A 248 -6.88 -9.13 -7.22
N ALA A 249 -6.87 -10.21 -8.02
CA ALA A 249 -7.19 -11.56 -7.58
C ALA A 249 -6.21 -12.06 -6.52
N GLY A 250 -4.90 -11.91 -6.76
CA GLY A 250 -3.84 -12.29 -5.82
C GLY A 250 -3.90 -11.49 -4.52
N THR A 251 -4.16 -10.18 -4.62
CA THR A 251 -4.34 -9.32 -3.44
C THR A 251 -5.56 -9.72 -2.63
N THR A 252 -6.69 -9.95 -3.32
CA THR A 252 -7.96 -10.32 -2.70
C THR A 252 -7.84 -11.69 -2.01
N ARG A 253 -7.26 -12.69 -2.68
CA ARG A 253 -6.97 -14.00 -2.07
C ARG A 253 -6.08 -13.85 -0.85
N GLY A 254 -5.02 -13.05 -0.94
CA GLY A 254 -4.06 -12.85 0.14
C GLY A 254 -4.71 -12.25 1.39
N ILE A 255 -5.47 -11.16 1.24
CA ILE A 255 -6.08 -10.49 2.41
C ILE A 255 -7.24 -11.30 3.01
N PHE A 256 -8.08 -11.93 2.19
CA PHE A 256 -9.16 -12.78 2.70
C PHE A 256 -8.63 -14.09 3.28
N GLY A 257 -7.56 -14.66 2.71
CA GLY A 257 -6.88 -15.81 3.28
C GLY A 257 -6.26 -15.50 4.66
N TRP A 258 -5.70 -14.30 4.81
CA TRP A 258 -5.23 -13.81 6.12
C TRP A 258 -6.39 -13.61 7.10
N LEU A 259 -7.47 -12.90 6.70
CA LEU A 259 -8.63 -12.60 7.54
C LEU A 259 -9.42 -13.87 7.95
N ARG A 260 -9.43 -14.89 7.09
CA ARG A 260 -10.20 -16.12 7.27
C ARG A 260 -9.28 -17.32 7.46
N SER A 261 -8.13 -17.13 8.10
CA SER A 261 -7.21 -18.24 8.42
C SER A 261 -7.84 -19.29 9.33
N THR A 262 -8.91 -18.94 10.05
CA THR A 262 -9.70 -19.83 10.91
C THR A 262 -10.95 -20.40 10.21
N GLY A 263 -11.17 -20.07 8.94
CA GLY A 263 -12.32 -20.49 8.13
C GLY A 263 -13.25 -19.35 7.75
N TYR A 264 -14.06 -19.58 6.72
CA TYR A 264 -15.05 -18.61 6.23
C TYR A 264 -16.40 -18.79 6.92
N PRO A 265 -17.06 -17.70 7.32
CA PRO A 265 -18.44 -17.77 7.79
C PRO A 265 -19.40 -18.03 6.62
N ALA A 266 -20.53 -18.70 6.90
CA ALA A 266 -21.47 -19.14 5.87
C ALA A 266 -22.05 -18.00 5.00
N ASN A 267 -22.17 -16.79 5.57
CA ASN A 267 -22.66 -15.61 4.84
C ASN A 267 -21.65 -15.04 3.84
N GLU A 268 -20.39 -15.47 3.88
CA GLU A 268 -19.34 -15.10 2.94
C GLU A 268 -19.17 -16.13 1.80
N ARG A 269 -20.14 -17.02 1.60
CA ARG A 269 -20.15 -17.98 0.48
C ARG A 269 -19.94 -17.33 -0.89
N HIS A 270 -20.47 -16.13 -1.08
CA HIS A 270 -20.27 -15.38 -2.32
C HIS A 270 -18.82 -14.93 -2.56
N VAL A 271 -17.99 -14.86 -1.50
CA VAL A 271 -16.57 -14.51 -1.59
C VAL A 271 -15.74 -15.75 -1.93
N TYR A 272 -15.78 -16.80 -1.09
CA TYR A 272 -14.89 -17.96 -1.25
C TYR A 272 -15.29 -18.90 -2.39
N LYS A 273 -16.50 -18.76 -2.96
CA LYS A 273 -16.89 -19.43 -4.22
C LYS A 273 -16.62 -18.58 -5.47
N HIS A 274 -16.06 -17.38 -5.32
CA HIS A 274 -15.73 -16.56 -6.48
C HIS A 274 -14.58 -17.19 -7.28
N PRO A 275 -14.57 -17.10 -8.63
CA PRO A 275 -13.51 -17.69 -9.47
C PRO A 275 -12.09 -17.24 -9.15
N TRP A 276 -11.91 -16.10 -8.48
CA TRP A 276 -10.61 -15.67 -7.97
C TRP A 276 -10.08 -16.52 -6.81
N PHE A 277 -10.91 -17.29 -6.10
CA PHE A 277 -10.51 -18.20 -5.04
C PHE A 277 -10.37 -19.65 -5.52
N ASP A 278 -10.85 -19.94 -6.72
CA ASP A 278 -10.69 -21.22 -7.42
C ASP A 278 -9.28 -21.28 -8.04
N VAL A 279 -8.29 -21.51 -7.17
CA VAL A 279 -6.93 -21.82 -7.57
C VAL A 279 -6.94 -23.34 -7.71
N GLY A 280 -7.32 -23.82 -8.89
CA GLY A 280 -7.62 -25.23 -9.17
C GLY A 280 -6.68 -26.19 -8.44
N ASP A 281 -7.25 -27.27 -7.91
CA ASP A 281 -6.53 -28.28 -7.14
C ASP A 281 -5.20 -28.58 -7.83
N SER A 282 -4.11 -28.19 -7.17
CA SER A 282 -2.78 -28.64 -7.58
C SER A 282 -2.83 -30.16 -7.49
N ASP A 283 -2.66 -30.84 -8.62
CA ASP A 283 -2.66 -32.31 -8.81
C ASP A 283 -1.58 -33.04 -7.97
N GLU A 284 -1.60 -32.87 -6.66
CA GLU A 284 -0.81 -33.62 -5.70
C GLU A 284 -1.75 -34.21 -4.65
N ASP A 285 -2.71 -35.02 -5.10
CA ASP A 285 -3.34 -36.10 -4.31
C ASP A 285 -4.26 -36.93 -5.24
N GLU A 286 -3.68 -37.70 -6.18
CA GLU A 286 -4.40 -38.81 -6.81
C GLU A 286 -4.65 -39.91 -5.77
N MET A 287 -5.76 -39.82 -5.02
CA MET A 287 -6.36 -40.97 -4.32
C MET A 287 -7.89 -40.93 -4.37
N SER A 288 -8.42 -41.48 -5.46
CA SER A 288 -9.68 -42.24 -5.65
C SER A 288 -11.04 -41.67 -5.17
N ASP A 289 -11.93 -41.56 -6.17
CA ASP A 289 -13.40 -41.79 -6.20
C ASP A 289 -14.28 -41.13 -5.12
N ASP A 290 -14.95 -40.03 -5.50
CA ASP A 290 -16.36 -40.13 -5.92
C ASP A 290 -16.80 -38.82 -6.61
N ARG A 291 -17.67 -38.97 -7.61
CA ARG A 291 -18.10 -37.92 -8.55
C ARG A 291 -18.88 -36.82 -7.83
N GLU A 292 -18.33 -35.60 -7.79
CA GLU A 292 -19.13 -34.38 -7.80
C GLU A 292 -18.74 -33.51 -9.00
N ASP A 293 -19.79 -32.98 -9.62
CA ASP A 293 -19.86 -32.20 -10.85
C ASP A 293 -18.94 -30.97 -10.84
N GLY A 294 -17.68 -31.18 -11.24
CA GLY A 294 -16.77 -30.11 -11.63
C GLY A 294 -17.17 -29.56 -12.99
N GLY A 295 -18.31 -28.86 -13.05
CA GLY A 295 -18.69 -28.13 -14.25
C GLY A 295 -17.61 -27.09 -14.55
N GLU A 296 -16.93 -27.23 -15.70
CA GLU A 296 -16.08 -26.19 -16.27
C GLU A 296 -16.89 -24.89 -16.27
N VAL A 297 -16.58 -23.98 -15.34
CA VAL A 297 -17.21 -22.66 -15.32
C VAL A 297 -16.75 -21.95 -16.58
N ASN A 298 -17.68 -21.75 -17.51
CA ASN A 298 -17.45 -21.06 -18.77
C ASN A 298 -16.69 -19.75 -18.52
N GLU A 299 -15.63 -19.51 -19.30
CA GLU A 299 -14.81 -18.29 -19.22
C GLU A 299 -15.65 -17.00 -19.29
N ALA A 300 -16.76 -17.01 -20.03
CA ALA A 300 -17.71 -15.88 -20.06
C ALA A 300 -18.41 -15.66 -18.70
N ASP A 301 -18.77 -16.73 -17.99
CA ASP A 301 -19.39 -16.65 -16.67
C ASP A 301 -18.36 -16.22 -15.61
N ARG A 302 -17.09 -16.65 -15.74
CA ARG A 302 -15.99 -16.17 -14.90
C ARG A 302 -15.78 -14.67 -15.04
N ARG A 303 -15.73 -14.15 -16.27
CA ARG A 303 -15.60 -12.71 -16.54
C ARG A 303 -16.77 -11.92 -15.99
N LYS A 304 -18.00 -12.39 -16.21
CA LYS A 304 -19.19 -11.74 -15.67
C LYS A 304 -19.21 -11.69 -14.14
N ALA A 305 -18.73 -12.74 -13.48
CA ALA A 305 -18.60 -12.74 -12.01
C ALA A 305 -17.62 -11.66 -11.53
N VAL A 306 -16.47 -11.51 -12.21
CA VAL A 306 -15.47 -10.47 -11.92
C VAL A 306 -16.06 -9.08 -12.12
N GLU A 307 -16.70 -8.83 -13.27
CA GLU A 307 -17.33 -7.54 -13.59
C GLU A 307 -18.35 -7.12 -12.52
N ASN A 308 -19.23 -8.05 -12.14
CA ASN A 308 -20.20 -7.80 -11.07
C ASN A 308 -19.55 -7.46 -9.72
N TRP A 309 -18.34 -7.96 -9.46
CA TRP A 309 -17.64 -7.68 -8.21
C TRP A 309 -17.02 -6.29 -8.20
N LEU A 310 -16.53 -5.84 -9.36
CA LEU A 310 -15.97 -4.51 -9.54
C LEU A 310 -17.07 -3.44 -9.47
N GLU A 311 -18.27 -3.72 -9.99
CA GLU A 311 -19.39 -2.77 -9.99
C GLU A 311 -20.03 -2.55 -8.61
N ARG A 312 -19.95 -3.53 -7.70
CA ARG A 312 -20.54 -3.43 -6.35
C ARG A 312 -19.73 -2.59 -5.36
N SER A 313 -18.51 -2.21 -5.73
CA SER A 313 -17.56 -1.44 -4.92
C SER A 313 -17.49 0.05 -5.29
N VAL A 314 -18.33 0.51 -6.23
CA VAL A 314 -18.43 1.92 -6.67
C VAL A 314 -19.65 2.61 -6.06
#